data_AF-A0A8T6ZU01-F1
#
_entry.id   AF-A0A8T6ZU01-F1
#
_cell.length_a   1.000
_cell.length_b   1.000
_cell.length_c   1.000
_cell.angle_alpha   90.00
_cell.angle_beta   90.00
_cell.angle_gamma   90.00
#
_symmetry.space_group_name_H-M   'P 1'
#
loop_
_entity.id
_entity.type
_entity.pdbx_description
1 polymer ?
#
loop_
_entity_poly.entity_id
_entity_poly.type
_entity_poly.pdbx_seq_one_letter_code
_entity_poly.pdbx_strand_id
1 'polypeptide(L)'
;MTENSMTILVVGVGKTGTQVLRQLLKNPRLKILTLDPRENPHAVSQGIIENVDFKEALTPLTLDSVLKVTHADLILLTSTAQDMGLGESAGVDMFSDALRDELSTIADVPVIDVARSTAR
;
A
#
# COMPACT_ATOMS: atom_id res chain seq x y z
N MET A 1 -18.60 23.47 8.48
CA MET A 1 -18.42 22.02 8.70
C MET A 1 -17.29 21.59 7.78
N THR A 2 -16.09 21.42 8.29
CA THR A 2 -15.03 20.73 7.53
C THR A 2 -15.48 19.28 7.42
N GLU A 3 -15.87 18.82 6.23
CA GLU A 3 -16.04 17.38 6.01
C GLU A 3 -14.70 16.72 6.33
N ASN A 4 -14.66 15.85 7.35
CA ASN A 4 -13.49 15.01 7.59
C ASN A 4 -13.31 14.12 6.36
N SER A 5 -12.39 14.50 5.47
CA SER A 5 -11.99 13.70 4.32
C SER A 5 -11.08 12.58 4.83
N MET A 6 -11.50 11.33 4.61
CA MET A 6 -10.72 10.14 4.96
C MET A 6 -9.48 10.05 4.07
N THR A 7 -8.32 9.86 4.69
CA THR A 7 -7.04 9.66 4.02
C THR A 7 -6.71 8.17 3.93
N ILE A 8 -6.58 7.65 2.71
CA ILE A 8 -6.25 6.25 2.45
C ILE A 8 -4.82 6.16 1.91
N LEU A 9 -3.98 5.37 2.57
CA LEU A 9 -2.65 5.03 2.09
C LEU A 9 -2.68 3.72 1.31
N VAL A 10 -2.37 3.77 0.02
CA VAL A 10 -2.25 2.59 -0.84
C VAL A 10 -0.79 2.19 -0.95
N VAL A 11 -0.45 1.01 -0.43
CA VAL A 11 0.92 0.48 -0.36
C VAL A 11 1.15 -0.54 -1.47
N GLY A 12 2.07 -0.23 -2.36
CA GLY A 12 2.40 -1.04 -3.54
C GLY A 12 1.44 -0.82 -4.70
N VAL A 13 1.75 0.14 -5.57
CA VAL A 13 0.90 0.52 -6.72
C VAL A 13 1.24 -0.26 -7.99
N GLY A 14 1.51 -1.56 -7.83
CA GLY A 14 1.66 -2.54 -8.88
C GLY A 14 0.33 -2.87 -9.59
N LYS A 15 0.19 -4.08 -10.13
CA LYS A 15 -1.04 -4.48 -10.85
C LYS A 15 -2.28 -4.41 -9.97
N THR A 16 -2.23 -4.99 -8.76
CA THR A 16 -3.33 -4.97 -7.79
C THR A 16 -3.63 -3.55 -7.32
N GLY A 17 -2.60 -2.80 -6.90
CA GLY A 17 -2.75 -1.41 -6.48
C GLY A 17 -3.36 -0.51 -7.56
N THR A 18 -3.02 -0.72 -8.84
CA THR A 18 -3.66 -0.02 -9.97
C THR A 18 -5.17 -0.24 -10.00
N GLN A 19 -5.64 -1.47 -9.75
CA GLN A 19 -7.08 -1.78 -9.73
C GLN A 19 -7.79 -1.11 -8.56
N VAL A 20 -7.14 -1.10 -7.38
CA VAL A 20 -7.63 -0.41 -6.19
C VAL A 20 -7.74 1.09 -6.44
N LEU A 21 -6.69 1.72 -6.95
CA LEU A 21 -6.67 3.15 -7.28
C LEU A 21 -7.80 3.53 -8.23
N ARG A 22 -8.05 2.74 -9.28
CA ARG A 22 -9.17 2.97 -10.21
C ARG A 22 -10.54 2.98 -9.52
N GLN A 23 -10.72 2.26 -8.42
CA GLN A 23 -11.97 2.29 -7.66
C GLN A 23 -12.02 3.46 -6.69
N LEU A 24 -10.94 3.70 -5.94
CA LEU A 24 -10.88 4.79 -4.95
C LEU A 24 -11.05 6.16 -5.62
N LEU A 25 -10.42 6.38 -6.78
CA LEU A 25 -10.48 7.63 -7.54
C LEU A 25 -11.90 7.98 -8.06
N LYS A 26 -12.86 7.05 -8.00
CA LYS A 26 -14.27 7.35 -8.31
C LYS A 26 -14.95 8.22 -7.25
N ASN A 27 -14.39 8.29 -6.03
CA ASN A 27 -14.91 9.11 -4.96
C ASN A 27 -13.96 10.28 -4.66
N PRO A 28 -14.27 11.51 -5.13
CA PRO A 28 -13.38 12.66 -4.98
C PRO A 28 -13.27 13.19 -3.54
N ARG A 29 -14.08 12.65 -2.60
CA ARG A 29 -13.98 13.01 -1.17
C ARG A 29 -12.88 12.26 -0.43
N LEU A 30 -12.29 11.23 -1.05
CA LEU A 30 -11.17 10.48 -0.48
C LEU A 30 -9.87 11.19 -0.81
N LYS A 31 -9.03 11.42 0.20
CA LYS A 31 -7.63 11.76 -0.02
C LYS A 31 -6.85 10.46 -0.17
N ILE A 32 -6.25 10.25 -1.34
CA ILE A 32 -5.49 9.03 -1.62
C ILE A 32 -4.02 9.38 -1.65
N LEU A 33 -3.23 8.68 -0.85
CA LEU A 33 -1.77 8.74 -0.86
C LEU A 33 -1.22 7.39 -1.31
N THR A 34 -0.08 7.41 -1.97
CA THR A 34 0.56 6.23 -2.55
C THR A 34 1.98 6.05 -1.99
N LEU A 35 2.31 4.80 -1.67
CA LEU A 35 3.63 4.44 -1.18
C LEU A 35 4.14 3.21 -1.94
N ASP A 36 5.26 3.37 -2.65
CA ASP A 36 5.89 2.32 -3.43
C ASP A 36 7.37 2.65 -3.64
N PRO A 37 8.31 1.73 -3.38
CA PRO A 37 9.74 2.00 -3.49
C PRO A 37 10.21 2.16 -4.96
N ARG A 38 9.37 1.83 -5.94
CA ARG A 38 9.74 1.89 -7.36
C ARG A 38 9.50 3.28 -7.94
N GLU A 39 10.42 3.70 -8.81
CA GLU A 39 10.32 4.95 -9.57
C GLU A 39 9.18 4.96 -10.59
N ASN A 40 8.96 3.84 -11.28
CA ASN A 40 7.93 3.72 -12.32
C ASN A 40 7.08 2.45 -12.11
N PRO A 41 6.23 2.41 -11.07
CA PRO A 41 5.34 1.28 -10.84
C PRO A 41 4.23 1.24 -11.88
N HIS A 42 3.50 0.13 -11.91
CA HIS A 42 2.47 -0.12 -12.93
C HIS A 42 1.43 1.02 -13.02
N ALA A 43 0.97 1.57 -11.88
CA ALA A 43 -0.01 2.67 -11.87
C ALA A 43 0.49 3.94 -12.59
N VAL A 44 1.78 4.27 -12.46
CA VAL A 44 2.43 5.40 -13.17
C VAL A 44 2.50 5.09 -14.66
N SER A 45 3.01 3.90 -15.03
CA SER A 45 3.14 3.49 -16.44
C SER A 45 1.80 3.44 -17.19
N GLN A 46 0.68 3.31 -16.47
CA GLN A 46 -0.67 3.28 -17.01
C GLN A 46 -1.39 4.64 -16.95
N GLY A 47 -0.72 5.70 -16.48
CA GLY A 47 -1.28 7.04 -16.37
C GLY A 47 -2.43 7.17 -15.37
N ILE A 48 -2.46 6.34 -14.32
CA ILE A 48 -3.48 6.40 -13.25
C ILE A 48 -3.12 7.46 -12.21
N ILE A 49 -1.83 7.55 -11.92
CA ILE A 49 -1.22 8.58 -11.10
C ILE A 49 -0.03 9.11 -11.89
N GLU A 50 0.31 10.39 -11.72
CA GLU A 50 1.48 10.98 -12.36
C GLU A 50 2.77 10.47 -11.69
N ASN A 51 2.77 10.38 -10.36
CA ASN A 51 3.91 9.96 -9.55
C ASN A 51 3.42 9.24 -8.28
N VAL A 52 4.34 8.56 -7.60
CA VAL A 52 4.14 8.02 -6.25
C VAL A 52 4.42 9.12 -5.22
N ASP A 53 3.58 9.26 -4.20
CA ASP A 53 3.75 10.29 -3.17
C ASP A 53 4.95 10.01 -2.26
N PHE A 54 5.14 8.74 -1.86
CA PHE A 54 6.23 8.30 -0.99
C PHE A 54 7.01 7.14 -1.61
N LYS A 55 8.29 7.36 -1.89
CA LYS A 55 9.18 6.38 -2.53
C LYS A 55 9.96 5.55 -1.53
N GLU A 56 9.25 4.80 -0.70
CA GLU A 56 9.83 3.93 0.32
C GLU A 56 9.03 2.63 0.45
N ALA A 57 9.59 1.64 1.14
CA ALA A 57 8.88 0.42 1.48
C ALA A 57 8.20 0.56 2.84
N LEU A 58 6.95 0.11 2.96
CA LEU A 58 6.30 0.00 4.25
C LEU A 58 6.78 -1.27 4.96
N THR A 59 7.34 -1.07 6.14
CA THR A 59 7.86 -2.12 7.02
C THR A 59 7.47 -1.78 8.46
N PRO A 60 7.55 -2.74 9.41
CA PRO A 60 7.34 -2.45 10.82
C PRO A 60 8.21 -1.29 11.35
N LEU A 61 9.43 -1.14 10.81
CA LEU A 61 10.36 -0.09 11.20
C LEU A 61 10.00 1.29 10.63
N THR A 62 9.33 1.35 9.47
CA THR A 62 8.98 2.62 8.79
C THR A 62 7.53 3.05 9.05
N LEU A 63 6.71 2.17 9.62
CA LEU A 63 5.28 2.40 9.84
C LEU A 63 4.99 3.70 10.60
N ASP A 64 5.62 3.89 11.76
CA ASP A 64 5.38 5.07 12.60
C ASP A 64 5.71 6.38 11.89
N SER A 65 6.84 6.43 11.17
CA SER A 65 7.23 7.63 10.42
C SER A 65 6.26 7.89 9.27
N VAL A 66 5.86 6.84 8.55
CA VAL A 66 4.90 6.96 7.45
C VAL A 66 3.56 7.45 7.96
N LEU A 67 3.04 6.90 9.06
CA LEU A 67 1.75 7.31 9.63
C LEU A 67 1.78 8.75 10.15
N LYS A 68 2.89 9.17 10.78
CA LYS A 68 3.06 10.56 11.24
C LYS A 68 3.04 11.58 10.11
N VAL A 69 3.56 11.24 8.93
CA VAL A 69 3.63 12.13 7.78
C VAL A 69 2.34 12.09 6.95
N THR A 70 1.80 10.89 6.74
CA THR A 70 0.62 10.68 5.88
C THR A 70 -0.69 11.05 6.58
N HIS A 71 -0.73 10.89 7.90
CA HIS A 71 -1.97 10.94 8.69
C HIS A 71 -3.07 10.04 8.09
N ALA A 72 -2.68 8.85 7.60
CA ALA A 72 -3.62 7.92 7.01
C ALA A 72 -4.64 7.42 8.04
N ASP A 73 -5.90 7.35 7.65
CA ASP A 73 -7.00 6.76 8.43
C ASP A 73 -7.22 5.27 8.10
N LEU A 74 -6.63 4.80 7.00
CA LEU A 74 -6.72 3.43 6.48
C LEU A 74 -5.49 3.11 5.63
N ILE A 75 -4.92 1.92 5.83
CA ILE A 75 -3.88 1.36 4.97
C ILE A 75 -4.46 0.21 4.12
N LEU A 76 -4.22 0.26 2.81
CA LEU A 76 -4.47 -0.84 1.90
C LEU A 76 -3.16 -1.44 1.43
N LEU A 77 -2.88 -2.68 1.84
CA LEU A 77 -1.73 -3.43 1.36
C LEU A 77 -2.10 -4.08 0.03
N THR A 78 -1.50 -3.60 -1.05
CA THR A 78 -1.70 -4.13 -2.40
C THR A 78 -0.43 -4.70 -3.02
N SER A 79 0.70 -4.58 -2.32
CA SER A 79 1.98 -5.17 -2.67
C SER A 79 1.97 -6.69 -2.52
N THR A 80 2.49 -7.36 -3.53
CA THR A 80 2.85 -8.79 -3.49
C THR A 80 4.25 -8.98 -2.89
N ALA A 81 4.62 -10.22 -2.55
CA ALA A 81 5.99 -10.53 -2.08
C ALA A 81 7.05 -10.13 -3.12
N GLN A 82 6.72 -10.28 -4.41
CA GLN A 82 7.53 -9.82 -5.53
C GLN A 82 7.70 -8.28 -5.56
N ASP A 83 6.69 -7.52 -5.13
CA ASP A 83 6.75 -6.05 -5.06
C ASP A 83 7.65 -5.55 -3.92
N MET A 84 8.01 -6.41 -2.95
CA MET A 84 8.93 -6.09 -1.86
C MET A 84 10.42 -6.23 -2.26
N GLY A 85 10.71 -6.62 -3.51
CA GLY A 85 12.08 -6.75 -4.02
C GLY A 85 12.85 -7.97 -3.49
N LEU A 86 12.13 -8.96 -2.95
CA LEU A 86 12.71 -10.12 -2.25
C LEU A 86 13.03 -11.32 -3.17
N GLY A 87 12.65 -11.27 -4.46
CA GLY A 87 12.89 -12.34 -5.44
C GLY A 87 11.87 -13.48 -5.42
N GLU A 88 12.12 -14.56 -6.17
CA GLU A 88 11.23 -15.74 -6.31
C GLU A 88 11.83 -17.00 -5.64
N SER A 89 12.33 -16.88 -4.41
CA SER A 89 12.86 -18.04 -3.68
C SER A 89 11.85 -18.58 -2.67
N ALA A 90 11.89 -19.91 -2.46
CA ALA A 90 11.10 -20.56 -1.41
C ALA A 90 11.46 -19.96 -0.04
N GLY A 91 10.49 -19.35 0.62
CA GLY A 91 10.64 -18.65 1.91
C GLY A 91 10.36 -17.15 1.87
N VAL A 92 10.41 -16.52 0.68
CA VAL A 92 10.07 -15.10 0.50
C VAL A 92 8.59 -14.84 0.80
N ASP A 93 7.70 -15.72 0.34
CA ASP A 93 6.26 -15.58 0.61
C ASP A 93 5.96 -15.66 2.11
N MET A 94 6.57 -16.62 2.82
CA MET A 94 6.41 -16.74 4.28
C MET A 94 6.93 -15.51 5.03
N PHE A 95 8.04 -14.93 4.58
CA PHE A 95 8.59 -13.72 5.16
C PHE A 95 7.69 -12.50 4.87
N SER A 96 7.18 -12.37 3.65
CA SER A 96 6.22 -11.32 3.30
C SER A 96 4.93 -11.42 4.10
N ASP A 97 4.40 -12.63 4.30
CA ASP A 97 3.20 -12.84 5.11
C ASP A 97 3.45 -12.48 6.58
N ALA A 98 4.60 -12.89 7.15
CA ALA A 98 4.98 -12.51 8.51
C ALA A 98 5.09 -10.98 8.68
N LEU A 99 5.66 -10.28 7.69
CA LEU A 99 5.73 -8.81 7.70
C LEU A 99 4.34 -8.16 7.63
N ARG A 100 3.42 -8.71 6.82
CA ARG A 100 2.04 -8.21 6.73
C ARG A 100 1.28 -8.41 8.03
N ASP A 101 1.41 -9.59 8.64
CA ASP A 101 0.81 -9.91 9.93
C ASP A 101 1.31 -8.95 11.01
N GLU A 102 2.62 -8.71 11.06
CA GLU A 102 3.21 -7.76 12.00
C GLU A 102 2.67 -6.34 11.77
N LEU A 103 2.68 -5.83 10.54
CA LEU A 103 2.12 -4.52 10.19
C LEU A 103 0.66 -4.37 10.64
N SER A 104 -0.17 -5.39 10.39
CA SER A 104 -1.58 -5.37 10.80
C SER A 104 -1.77 -5.43 12.31
N THR A 105 -0.81 -6.01 13.03
CA THR A 105 -0.84 -6.16 14.49
C THR A 105 -0.42 -4.88 15.20
N ILE A 106 0.58 -4.17 14.68
CA ILE A 106 1.18 -3.01 15.36
C ILE A 106 0.62 -1.66 14.89
N ALA A 107 -0.10 -1.61 13.77
CA ALA A 107 -0.65 -0.36 13.25
C ALA A 107 -1.81 0.17 14.11
N ASP A 108 -1.76 1.46 14.44
CA ASP A 108 -2.83 2.17 15.15
C ASP A 108 -4.04 2.50 14.26
N VAL A 109 -3.99 2.15 12.98
CA VAL A 109 -5.03 2.40 11.98
C VAL A 109 -5.39 1.08 11.29
N PRO A 110 -6.64 0.93 10.79
CA PRO A 110 -7.03 -0.27 10.07
C PRO A 110 -6.09 -0.58 8.90
N VAL A 111 -5.67 -1.83 8.81
CA VAL A 111 -4.86 -2.36 7.71
C VAL A 111 -5.68 -3.45 7.01
N ILE A 112 -5.88 -3.30 5.70
CA ILE A 112 -6.58 -4.30 4.88
C ILE A 112 -5.59 -4.84 3.85
N ASP A 113 -5.34 -6.15 3.91
CA ASP A 113 -4.66 -6.85 2.85
C ASP A 113 -5.63 -7.12 1.69
N VAL A 114 -5.32 -6.54 0.54
CA VAL A 114 -6.10 -6.65 -0.69
C VAL A 114 -5.46 -7.65 -1.66
N ALA A 115 -4.23 -8.08 -1.41
CA ALA A 115 -3.59 -9.09 -2.23
C ALA A 115 -4.34 -10.42 -2.07
N ARG A 116 -4.57 -11.10 -3.20
CA ARG A 116 -5.23 -12.41 -3.19
C ARG A 116 -4.36 -13.38 -2.39
N SER A 117 -4.85 -13.78 -1.23
CA SER A 117 -4.43 -15.02 -0.57
C SER A 117 -4.38 -16.13 -1.63
N THR A 118 -3.20 -16.69 -1.86
CA THR A 118 -3.05 -17.98 -2.52
C THR A 118 -3.43 -19.07 -1.51
N ALA A 119 -4.67 -19.04 -1.02
CA ALA A 119 -5.29 -20.23 -0.48
C ALA A 119 -5.61 -21.15 -1.69
N ARG A 120 -4.65 -22.00 -2.03
CA ARG A 120 -4.90 -23.27 -2.71
C ARG A 120 -4.34 -24.38 -1.86
#